data_AF-F0IEI2-F1
#
_entry.id   AF-F0IEI2-F1
#
_cell.length_a   1.000
_cell.length_b   1.000
_cell.length_c   1.000
_cell.angle_alpha   90.00
_cell.angle_beta   90.00
_cell.angle_gamma   90.00
#
_symmetry.space_group_name_H-M   'P 1'
#
loop_
_entity.id
_entity.type
_entity.pdbx_description
1 polymer ?
#
loop_
_entity_poly.entity_id
_entity_poly.type
_entity_poly.pdbx_seq_one_letter_code
_entity_poly.pdbx_strand_id
1 'polypeptide(L)'
;MDNLQTKNPYFNTSGLTSSQANYVCERIKEYLKPIQDRVNNIETHTASLDGEPLDNFTKVENIKEKLSQIGTLYAISAYLRTAIKEKDDRLEILNTKLKNVITEVEREVSPIDYKELSKIKEITIEDYLKTLPLEEVVHYKEAEAKAAHIGKYIHNFDEVRTALTKKELISFREVGEQVFKIKNTPLYNLEELQQLQEQLLAEHRQFESEVNFYKAKFREAENKHKIEYEQEKQRLEQERQTKVNQLVVEKTTKLAKIKEEVANFRIIIPHKYETEIKELLQKEGSISIK
;
A
#
# COMPACT_ATOMS: atom_id res chain seq x y z
N MET A 1 4.59 -1.88 23.39
CA MET A 1 3.18 -1.56 23.08
C MET A 1 2.21 -2.03 24.19
N ASP A 2 2.70 -2.55 25.33
CA ASP A 2 1.89 -3.33 26.28
C ASP A 2 1.21 -2.57 27.43
N ASN A 3 1.35 -1.24 27.52
CA ASN A 3 0.84 -0.48 28.67
C ASN A 3 -0.52 0.20 28.45
N LEU A 4 -1.17 0.04 27.29
CA LEU A 4 -2.48 0.68 27.06
C LEU A 4 -3.56 0.13 28.00
N GLN A 5 -3.53 -1.18 28.25
CA GLN A 5 -4.48 -1.87 29.12
C GLN A 5 -4.03 -1.92 30.59
N THR A 6 -2.82 -1.46 30.92
CA THR A 6 -2.33 -1.52 32.30
C THR A 6 -3.10 -0.53 33.16
N LYS A 7 -3.81 -1.04 34.16
CA LYS A 7 -4.63 -0.25 35.05
C LYS A 7 -3.79 0.62 36.01
N ASN A 8 -2.61 0.15 36.43
CA ASN A 8 -1.74 0.86 37.38
C ASN A 8 -0.98 2.04 36.70
N PRO A 9 -0.78 3.20 37.38
CA PRO A 9 -1.18 3.52 38.76
C PRO A 9 -2.54 4.20 38.91
N TYR A 10 -3.17 4.66 37.82
CA TYR A 10 -4.30 5.58 37.91
C TYR A 10 -5.68 4.92 37.88
N PHE A 11 -5.81 3.71 37.35
CA PHE A 11 -7.08 3.13 36.96
C PHE A 11 -7.43 1.82 37.65
N ASN A 12 -8.73 1.55 37.77
CA ASN A 12 -9.28 0.26 38.18
C ASN A 12 -10.69 0.05 37.57
N THR A 13 -11.41 -0.99 38.01
CA THR A 13 -12.81 -1.24 37.67
C THR A 13 -13.79 -0.38 38.47
N SER A 14 -13.40 0.09 39.64
CA SER A 14 -14.17 0.99 40.51
C SER A 14 -13.43 2.32 40.71
N GLY A 15 -14.18 3.39 41.00
CA GLY A 15 -13.66 4.75 41.13
C GLY A 15 -14.39 5.75 40.25
N LEU A 16 -13.74 6.89 39.96
CA LEU A 16 -14.36 8.00 39.25
C LEU A 16 -14.35 7.79 37.73
N THR A 17 -15.42 8.22 37.06
CA THR A 17 -15.34 8.48 35.61
C THR A 17 -14.46 9.69 35.33
N SER A 18 -13.95 9.86 34.10
CA SER A 18 -13.21 11.07 33.72
C SER A 18 -14.05 12.33 33.95
N SER A 19 -15.36 12.27 33.69
CA SER A 19 -16.29 13.37 33.92
C SER A 19 -16.46 13.70 35.40
N GLN A 20 -16.59 12.69 36.26
CA GLN A 20 -16.66 12.89 37.71
C GLN A 20 -15.35 13.47 38.27
N ALA A 21 -14.20 12.96 37.82
CA ALA A 21 -12.90 13.49 38.21
C ALA A 21 -12.73 14.96 37.77
N ASN A 22 -13.19 15.29 36.56
CA ASN A 22 -13.18 16.66 36.06
C ASN A 22 -14.09 17.58 36.90
N TYR A 23 -15.29 17.11 37.24
CA TYR A 23 -16.21 17.81 38.13
C TYR A 23 -15.56 18.12 39.50
N VAL A 24 -14.92 17.11 40.12
CA VAL A 24 -14.17 17.31 41.37
C VAL A 24 -13.09 18.38 41.20
N CYS A 25 -12.37 18.38 40.08
CA CYS A 25 -11.36 19.40 39.80
C CYS A 25 -11.93 20.81 39.69
N GLU A 26 -13.12 20.98 39.11
CA GLU A 26 -13.79 22.29 39.04
C GLU A 26 -14.32 22.73 40.41
N ARG A 27 -14.92 21.83 41.18
CA ARG A 27 -15.33 22.10 42.57
C ARG A 27 -14.16 22.49 43.46
N ILE A 28 -13.01 21.84 43.29
CA ILE A 28 -11.78 22.23 43.99
C ILE A 28 -11.43 23.68 43.68
N LYS A 29 -11.45 24.12 42.41
CA LYS A 29 -11.14 25.51 42.06
C LYS A 29 -12.09 26.49 42.76
N GLU A 30 -13.38 26.20 42.75
CA GLU A 30 -14.40 27.05 43.40
C GLU A 30 -14.18 27.13 44.91
N TYR A 31 -13.91 26.00 45.56
CA TYR A 31 -13.73 25.92 47.01
C TYR A 31 -12.41 26.54 47.48
N LEU A 32 -11.37 26.43 46.65
CA LEU A 32 -10.01 26.86 46.97
C LEU A 32 -9.86 28.38 46.91
N LYS A 33 -10.59 29.07 46.01
CA LYS A 33 -10.46 30.51 45.80
C LYS A 33 -10.73 31.36 47.06
N PRO A 34 -11.85 31.20 47.81
CA PRO A 34 -12.07 31.96 49.04
C PRO A 34 -11.02 31.69 50.14
N ILE A 35 -10.46 30.47 50.19
CA ILE A 35 -9.44 30.11 51.18
C ILE A 35 -8.12 30.78 50.82
N GLN A 36 -7.75 30.79 49.54
CA GLN A 36 -6.59 31.51 49.04
C GLN A 36 -6.70 33.01 49.27
N ASP A 37 -7.82 33.62 48.90
CA ASP A 37 -8.03 35.06 49.04
C ASP A 37 -7.88 35.51 50.50
N ARG A 38 -8.35 34.69 51.46
CA ARG A 38 -8.18 34.98 52.90
C ARG A 38 -6.73 34.85 53.37
N VAL A 39 -5.96 33.90 52.84
CA VAL A 39 -4.57 33.68 53.28
C VAL A 39 -3.58 34.61 52.58
N ASN A 40 -3.90 35.05 51.35
CA ASN A 40 -3.03 35.94 50.57
C ASN A 40 -3.17 37.41 50.97
N ASN A 41 -4.31 37.82 51.53
CA ASN A 41 -4.60 39.20 51.92
C ASN A 41 -4.61 39.37 53.45
N ILE A 42 -3.56 38.89 54.13
CA ILE A 42 -3.43 39.05 55.58
C ILE A 42 -2.93 40.47 55.88
N GLU A 43 -3.77 41.24 56.56
CA GLU A 43 -3.42 42.56 57.07
C GLU A 43 -2.89 42.46 58.51
N THR A 44 -1.92 43.32 58.84
CA THR A 44 -1.21 43.26 60.13
C THR A 44 -1.72 44.28 61.15
N HIS A 45 -2.39 45.33 60.70
CA HIS A 45 -2.85 46.45 61.51
C HIS A 45 -4.24 46.92 61.03
N THR A 46 -5.05 47.43 61.95
CA THR A 46 -6.31 48.15 61.66
C THR A 46 -6.11 49.64 61.95
N ALA A 47 -6.76 50.52 61.19
CA ALA A 47 -6.75 51.96 61.35
C ALA A 47 -8.10 52.48 61.88
N SER A 48 -8.05 53.50 62.73
CA SER A 48 -9.22 54.21 63.25
C SER A 48 -8.96 55.71 63.33
N LEU A 49 -9.98 56.53 63.08
CA LEU A 49 -9.94 57.98 63.26
C LEU A 49 -11.03 58.37 64.26
N ASP A 50 -10.64 59.07 65.33
CA ASP A 50 -11.55 59.54 66.39
C ASP A 50 -12.45 58.44 67.01
N GLY A 51 -11.94 57.20 67.05
CA GLY A 51 -12.66 56.03 67.58
C GLY A 51 -13.51 55.28 66.56
N GLU A 52 -13.69 55.82 65.36
CA GLU A 52 -14.40 55.14 64.26
C GLU A 52 -13.42 54.31 63.42
N PRO A 53 -13.72 53.03 63.15
CA PRO A 53 -12.87 52.18 62.32
C PRO A 53 -12.85 52.65 60.85
N LEU A 54 -11.65 52.83 60.29
CA LEU A 54 -11.43 53.20 58.89
C LEU A 54 -11.36 51.99 57.95
N ASP A 55 -11.16 50.80 58.51
CA ASP A 55 -11.14 49.53 57.80
C ASP A 55 -11.94 48.45 58.54
N ASN A 56 -12.11 47.31 57.88
CA ASN A 56 -12.79 46.13 58.40
C ASN A 56 -11.87 44.92 58.46
N PHE A 57 -10.55 45.15 58.60
CA PHE A 57 -9.60 44.04 58.60
C PHE A 57 -9.80 43.16 59.83
N THR A 58 -9.74 41.85 59.61
CA THR A 58 -9.93 40.86 60.66
C THR A 58 -8.77 39.88 60.67
N LYS A 59 -8.35 39.47 61.87
CA LYS A 59 -7.30 38.47 62.03
C LYS A 59 -7.72 37.15 61.37
N VAL A 60 -6.86 36.62 60.51
CA VAL A 60 -7.07 35.32 59.89
C VAL A 60 -6.59 34.24 60.84
N GLU A 61 -7.52 33.53 61.46
CA GLU A 61 -7.20 32.38 62.33
C GLU A 61 -6.80 31.14 61.52
N ASN A 62 -5.98 30.27 62.12
CA ASN A 62 -5.61 28.95 61.61
C ASN A 62 -4.94 28.93 60.22
N ILE A 63 -4.05 29.88 59.92
CA ILE A 63 -3.39 30.00 58.60
C ILE A 63 -2.67 28.70 58.19
N LYS A 64 -1.98 28.01 59.11
CA LYS A 64 -1.28 26.74 58.82
C LYS A 64 -2.23 25.66 58.30
N GLU A 65 -3.40 25.53 58.91
CA GLU A 65 -4.42 24.55 58.50
C GLU A 65 -4.97 24.90 57.11
N LYS A 66 -5.24 26.18 56.85
CA LYS A 66 -5.71 26.67 55.54
C LYS A 66 -4.68 26.41 54.44
N LEU A 67 -3.40 26.68 54.69
CA LEU A 67 -2.31 26.40 53.75
C LEU A 67 -2.18 24.89 53.48
N SER A 68 -2.28 24.06 54.52
CA SER A 68 -2.28 22.59 54.35
C SER A 68 -3.46 22.12 53.52
N GLN A 69 -4.65 22.69 53.72
CA GLN A 69 -5.86 22.38 52.96
C GLN A 69 -5.70 22.77 51.49
N ILE A 70 -5.15 23.95 51.20
CA ILE A 70 -4.83 24.39 49.82
C ILE A 70 -3.89 23.37 49.16
N GLY A 71 -2.83 22.94 49.85
CA GLY A 71 -1.88 21.94 49.35
C GLY A 71 -2.55 20.60 49.03
N THR A 72 -3.40 20.09 49.93
CA THR A 72 -4.17 18.85 49.71
C THR A 72 -5.07 18.95 48.48
N LEU A 73 -5.83 20.04 48.35
CA LEU A 73 -6.74 20.25 47.22
C LEU A 73 -5.99 20.34 45.88
N TYR A 74 -4.85 21.03 45.83
CA TYR A 74 -4.00 21.04 44.65
C TYR A 74 -3.44 19.65 44.32
N ALA A 75 -3.01 18.88 45.32
CA ALA A 75 -2.50 17.53 45.11
C ALA A 75 -3.58 16.60 44.52
N ILE A 76 -4.81 16.65 45.06
CA ILE A 76 -5.96 15.92 44.51
C ILE A 76 -6.19 16.31 43.05
N SER A 77 -6.26 17.62 42.78
CA SER A 77 -6.53 18.13 41.44
C SER A 77 -5.44 17.74 40.43
N ALA A 78 -4.16 17.78 40.84
CA ALA A 78 -3.04 17.36 40.00
C ALA A 78 -3.09 15.87 39.69
N TYR A 79 -3.38 15.03 40.69
CA TYR A 79 -3.54 13.58 40.50
C TYR A 79 -4.68 13.27 39.52
N LEU A 80 -5.87 13.85 39.73
CA LEU A 80 -7.04 13.61 38.88
C LEU A 80 -6.82 14.08 37.45
N ARG A 81 -6.24 15.28 37.24
CA ARG A 81 -5.92 15.77 35.88
C ARG A 81 -4.91 14.88 35.18
N THR A 82 -3.90 14.39 35.89
CA THR A 82 -2.92 13.46 35.32
C THR A 82 -3.57 12.16 34.89
N ALA A 83 -4.44 11.59 35.73
CA ALA A 83 -5.20 10.38 35.41
C ALA A 83 -6.16 10.57 34.22
N ILE A 84 -6.85 11.71 34.12
CA ILE A 84 -7.70 12.05 32.96
C ILE A 84 -6.85 12.09 31.70
N LYS A 85 -5.77 12.87 31.71
CA LYS A 85 -4.88 13.03 30.56
C LYS A 85 -4.31 11.70 30.09
N GLU A 86 -3.83 10.86 31.01
CA GLU A 86 -3.32 9.53 30.68
C GLU A 86 -4.36 8.66 29.96
N LYS A 87 -5.63 8.74 30.37
CA LYS A 87 -6.71 8.00 29.71
C LYS A 87 -6.98 8.54 28.31
N ASP A 88 -7.01 9.86 28.16
CA ASP A 88 -7.24 10.52 26.87
C ASP A 88 -6.11 10.21 25.88
N ASP A 89 -4.85 10.25 26.34
CA ASP A 89 -3.66 9.91 25.54
C ASP A 89 -3.73 8.45 25.04
N ARG A 90 -4.17 7.51 25.87
CA ARG A 90 -4.37 6.10 25.47
C ARG A 90 -5.47 5.95 24.43
N LEU A 91 -6.59 6.64 24.61
CA LEU A 91 -7.69 6.61 23.64
C LEU A 91 -7.25 7.21 22.30
N GLU A 92 -6.42 8.25 22.32
CA GLU A 92 -5.91 8.87 21.09
C GLU A 92 -4.93 7.96 20.34
N ILE A 93 -4.04 7.27 21.06
CA ILE A 93 -3.18 6.23 20.46
C ILE A 93 -4.04 5.15 19.80
N LEU A 94 -5.13 4.71 20.45
CA LEU A 94 -6.03 3.69 19.90
C LEU A 94 -6.80 4.21 18.68
N ASN A 95 -7.26 5.46 18.70
CA ASN A 95 -7.91 6.09 17.54
C ASN A 95 -6.95 6.18 16.35
N THR A 96 -5.70 6.56 16.59
CA THR A 96 -4.66 6.62 15.56
C THR A 96 -4.40 5.24 14.96
N LYS A 97 -4.26 4.21 15.81
CA LYS A 97 -4.12 2.83 15.34
C LYS A 97 -5.31 2.39 14.50
N LEU A 98 -6.54 2.62 14.98
CA LEU A 98 -7.78 2.28 14.26
C LEU A 98 -7.84 2.95 12.88
N LYS A 99 -7.47 4.23 12.78
CA LYS A 99 -7.43 4.97 11.50
C LYS A 99 -6.44 4.37 10.51
N ASN A 100 -5.34 3.80 11.00
CA ASN A 100 -4.23 3.30 10.17
C ASN A 100 -4.30 1.78 9.92
N VAL A 101 -5.27 1.04 10.48
CA VAL A 101 -5.35 -0.44 10.39
C VAL A 101 -5.23 -0.92 8.94
N ILE A 102 -5.94 -0.31 8.00
CA ILE A 102 -5.92 -0.73 6.59
C ILE A 102 -4.50 -0.61 6.03
N THR A 103 -3.85 0.53 6.25
CA THR A 103 -2.48 0.79 5.74
C THR A 103 -1.46 -0.15 6.37
N GLU A 104 -1.59 -0.45 7.66
CA GLU A 104 -0.72 -1.40 8.35
C GLU A 104 -0.90 -2.83 7.81
N VAL A 105 -2.14 -3.28 7.65
CA VAL A 105 -2.44 -4.61 7.09
C VAL A 105 -1.96 -4.73 5.65
N GLU A 106 -2.16 -3.71 4.81
CA GLU A 106 -1.69 -3.73 3.42
C GLU A 106 -0.17 -3.86 3.29
N ARG A 107 0.59 -3.35 4.28
CA ARG A 107 2.05 -3.51 4.35
C ARG A 107 2.47 -4.90 4.85
N GLU A 108 1.67 -5.53 5.70
CA GLU A 108 1.94 -6.87 6.23
C GLU A 108 1.64 -7.98 5.22
N VAL A 109 0.63 -7.77 4.37
CA VAL A 109 0.28 -8.72 3.32
C VAL A 109 1.26 -8.57 2.15
N SER A 110 1.99 -9.65 1.86
CA SER A 110 2.95 -9.69 0.76
C SER A 110 2.32 -9.22 -0.56
N PRO A 111 3.06 -8.42 -1.36
CA PRO A 111 2.59 -8.00 -2.67
C PRO A 111 2.54 -9.20 -3.62
N ILE A 112 1.76 -9.05 -4.70
CA ILE A 112 1.74 -10.02 -5.79
C ILE A 112 3.09 -9.96 -6.51
N ASP A 113 3.68 -11.13 -6.79
CA ASP A 113 4.87 -11.24 -7.62
C ASP A 113 4.49 -11.11 -9.11
N TYR A 114 4.41 -9.87 -9.58
CA TYR A 114 4.10 -9.58 -10.97
C TYR A 114 5.18 -10.06 -11.94
N LYS A 115 6.42 -10.31 -11.47
CA LYS A 115 7.50 -10.83 -12.30
C LYS A 115 7.31 -12.31 -12.58
N GLU A 116 6.91 -13.08 -11.57
CA GLU A 116 6.56 -14.50 -11.80
C GLU A 116 5.30 -14.62 -12.65
N LEU A 117 4.31 -13.76 -12.37
CA LEU A 117 3.06 -13.73 -13.13
C LEU A 117 3.29 -13.40 -14.61
N SER A 118 4.19 -12.47 -14.95
CA SER A 118 4.41 -12.06 -16.34
C SER A 118 4.93 -13.19 -17.23
N LYS A 119 5.65 -14.16 -16.65
CA LYS A 119 6.16 -15.33 -17.38
C LYS A 119 5.05 -16.15 -18.05
N ILE A 120 3.82 -16.11 -17.53
CA ILE A 120 2.67 -16.83 -18.10
C ILE A 120 2.37 -16.36 -19.53
N LYS A 121 2.52 -15.06 -19.82
CA LYS A 121 2.19 -14.46 -21.13
C LYS A 121 3.39 -14.23 -22.05
N GLU A 122 4.61 -14.37 -21.53
CA GLU A 122 5.86 -14.16 -22.27
C GLU A 122 6.26 -15.42 -23.04
N ILE A 123 5.38 -15.90 -23.94
CA ILE A 123 5.64 -17.05 -24.79
C ILE A 123 6.25 -16.62 -26.13
N THR A 124 7.31 -17.32 -26.56
CA THR A 124 7.92 -17.13 -27.89
C THR A 124 7.44 -18.18 -28.89
N ILE A 125 7.69 -17.96 -30.19
CA ILE A 125 7.38 -18.98 -31.21
C ILE A 125 8.23 -20.23 -30.98
N GLU A 126 9.47 -20.11 -30.52
CA GLU A 126 10.34 -21.24 -30.16
C GLU A 126 9.75 -22.06 -29.01
N ASP A 127 9.16 -21.40 -28.01
CA ASP A 127 8.51 -22.09 -26.89
C ASP A 127 7.23 -22.79 -27.35
N TYR A 128 6.46 -22.16 -28.23
CA TYR A 128 5.29 -22.80 -28.85
C TYR A 128 5.69 -24.04 -29.68
N LEU A 129 6.74 -23.96 -30.49
CA LEU A 129 7.21 -25.10 -31.28
C LEU A 129 7.62 -26.30 -30.40
N LYS A 130 8.16 -26.07 -29.20
CA LYS A 130 8.45 -27.16 -28.24
C LYS A 130 7.21 -27.90 -27.75
N THR A 131 6.01 -27.32 -27.90
CA THR A 131 4.74 -27.96 -27.54
C THR A 131 4.18 -28.84 -28.66
N LEU A 132 4.70 -28.70 -29.88
CA LEU A 132 4.21 -29.44 -31.04
C LEU A 132 4.88 -30.80 -31.20
N PRO A 133 4.23 -31.76 -31.89
CA PRO A 133 4.88 -32.99 -32.33
C PRO A 133 6.09 -32.68 -33.22
N LEU A 134 7.12 -33.55 -33.17
CA LEU A 134 8.34 -33.39 -33.95
C LEU A 134 8.07 -33.19 -35.45
N GLU A 135 7.09 -33.91 -36.00
CA GLU A 135 6.71 -33.80 -37.42
C GLU A 135 6.22 -32.39 -37.79
N GLU A 136 5.39 -31.76 -36.96
CA GLU A 136 4.93 -30.37 -37.19
C GLU A 136 6.10 -29.38 -37.08
N VAL A 137 7.02 -29.59 -36.14
CA VAL A 137 8.21 -28.74 -35.98
C VAL A 137 9.11 -28.83 -37.21
N VAL A 138 9.38 -30.04 -37.69
CA VAL A 138 10.18 -30.27 -38.91
C VAL A 138 9.49 -29.64 -40.10
N HIS A 139 8.19 -29.82 -40.26
CA HIS A 139 7.43 -29.26 -41.37
C HIS A 139 7.44 -27.72 -41.35
N TYR A 140 7.22 -27.09 -40.19
CA TYR A 140 7.35 -25.63 -40.05
C TYR A 140 8.74 -25.14 -40.44
N LYS A 141 9.80 -25.79 -39.93
CA LYS A 141 11.19 -25.40 -40.21
C LYS A 141 11.58 -25.60 -41.67
N GLU A 142 11.08 -26.65 -42.30
CA GLU A 142 11.27 -26.90 -43.73
C GLU A 142 10.57 -25.83 -44.57
N ALA A 143 9.30 -25.52 -44.28
CA ALA A 143 8.55 -24.47 -44.96
C ALA A 143 9.21 -23.08 -44.78
N GLU A 144 9.65 -22.75 -43.57
CA GLU A 144 10.37 -21.51 -43.24
C GLU A 144 11.67 -21.39 -44.04
N ALA A 145 12.47 -22.45 -44.11
CA ALA A 145 13.71 -22.47 -44.87
C ALA A 145 13.45 -22.34 -46.37
N LYS A 146 12.52 -23.12 -46.92
CA LYS A 146 12.20 -23.09 -48.36
C LYS A 146 11.62 -21.74 -48.78
N ALA A 147 10.68 -21.18 -48.02
CA ALA A 147 10.15 -19.84 -48.27
C ALA A 147 11.28 -18.80 -48.28
N ALA A 148 12.15 -18.77 -47.25
CA ALA A 148 13.24 -17.81 -47.16
C ALA A 148 14.23 -17.90 -48.33
N HIS A 149 14.67 -19.12 -48.69
CA HIS A 149 15.65 -19.32 -49.75
C HIS A 149 15.09 -19.08 -51.15
N ILE A 150 13.88 -19.57 -51.43
CA ILE A 150 13.22 -19.34 -52.72
C ILE A 150 12.89 -17.86 -52.89
N GLY A 151 12.34 -17.21 -51.85
CA GLY A 151 12.03 -15.78 -51.87
C GLY A 151 13.27 -14.92 -52.14
N LYS A 152 14.38 -15.23 -51.46
CA LYS A 152 15.67 -14.56 -51.70
C LYS A 152 16.16 -14.73 -53.14
N TYR A 153 16.01 -15.92 -53.73
CA TYR A 153 16.43 -16.16 -55.11
C TYR A 153 15.54 -15.44 -56.12
N ILE A 154 14.22 -15.39 -55.90
CA ILE A 154 13.28 -14.65 -56.75
C ILE A 154 13.64 -13.17 -56.81
N HIS A 155 14.10 -12.56 -55.71
CA HIS A 155 14.57 -11.17 -55.72
C HIS A 155 15.77 -10.93 -56.66
N ASN A 156 16.57 -11.97 -56.95
CA ASN A 156 17.72 -11.90 -57.85
C ASN A 156 17.35 -12.11 -59.33
N PHE A 157 16.10 -12.43 -59.64
CA PHE A 157 15.72 -12.88 -60.98
C PHE A 157 15.81 -11.77 -62.05
N ASP A 158 15.64 -10.50 -61.65
CA ASP A 158 15.83 -9.36 -62.53
C ASP A 158 17.29 -9.19 -62.98
N GLU A 159 18.25 -9.50 -62.11
CA GLU A 159 19.66 -9.48 -62.45
C GLU A 159 20.00 -10.61 -63.43
N VAL A 160 19.46 -11.81 -63.22
CA VAL A 160 19.62 -12.96 -64.13
C VAL A 160 19.07 -12.64 -65.52
N ARG A 161 17.86 -12.06 -65.59
CA ARG A 161 17.24 -11.62 -66.86
C ARG A 161 18.06 -10.53 -67.54
N THR A 162 18.58 -9.57 -66.77
CA THR A 162 19.44 -8.50 -67.28
C THR A 162 20.75 -9.04 -67.84
N ALA A 163 21.36 -10.01 -67.15
CA ALA A 163 22.61 -10.64 -67.57
C ALA A 163 22.44 -11.44 -68.87
N LEU A 164 21.30 -12.12 -69.05
CA LEU A 164 20.99 -12.82 -70.30
C LEU A 164 20.85 -11.84 -71.47
N THR A 165 20.12 -10.74 -71.30
CA THR A 165 19.83 -9.78 -72.37
C THR A 165 21.02 -8.89 -72.73
N LYS A 166 21.87 -8.52 -71.76
CA LYS A 166 23.02 -7.61 -72.00
C LYS A 166 24.24 -8.31 -72.60
N LYS A 167 24.33 -9.64 -72.54
CA LYS A 167 25.52 -10.35 -73.02
C LYS A 167 25.52 -10.46 -74.55
N GLU A 168 26.50 -9.85 -75.20
CA GLU A 168 26.64 -9.91 -76.65
C GLU A 168 26.83 -11.35 -77.15
N LEU A 169 26.07 -11.74 -78.17
CA LEU A 169 26.13 -13.07 -78.78
C LEU A 169 27.44 -13.33 -79.53
N ILE A 170 28.13 -12.26 -79.93
CA ILE A 170 29.44 -12.30 -80.56
C ILE A 170 30.33 -11.37 -79.76
N SER A 171 31.48 -11.87 -79.32
CA SER A 171 32.54 -11.04 -78.72
C SER A 171 33.86 -11.36 -79.40
N PHE A 172 34.80 -10.42 -79.33
CA PHE A 172 36.13 -10.59 -79.91
C PHE A 172 37.15 -10.72 -78.78
N ARG A 173 38.06 -11.69 -78.88
CA ARG A 173 39.14 -11.89 -77.90
C ARG A 173 40.48 -11.92 -78.61
N GLU A 174 41.37 -11.04 -78.19
CA GLU A 174 42.76 -11.03 -78.65
C GLU A 174 43.60 -12.03 -77.84
N VAL A 175 44.35 -12.85 -78.55
CA VAL A 175 45.38 -13.72 -77.98
C VAL A 175 46.64 -13.55 -78.83
N GLY A 176 47.60 -12.78 -78.32
CA GLY A 176 48.74 -12.31 -79.12
C GLY A 176 48.30 -11.25 -80.15
N GLU A 177 48.73 -11.38 -81.40
CA GLU A 177 48.35 -10.48 -82.51
C GLU A 177 47.07 -10.90 -83.25
N GLN A 178 46.39 -11.97 -82.81
CA GLN A 178 45.22 -12.52 -83.48
C GLN A 178 43.92 -12.25 -82.71
N VAL A 179 42.90 -11.79 -83.43
CA VAL A 179 41.54 -11.57 -82.91
C VAL A 179 40.66 -12.79 -83.22
N PHE A 180 40.16 -13.46 -82.18
CA PHE A 180 39.23 -14.58 -82.31
C PHE A 180 37.79 -14.12 -82.14
N LYS A 181 36.92 -14.51 -83.07
CA LYS A 181 35.46 -14.34 -82.95
C LYS A 181 34.91 -15.42 -82.02
N ILE A 182 34.49 -15.02 -80.83
CA ILE A 182 33.84 -15.89 -79.85
C ILE A 182 32.33 -15.79 -80.02
N LYS A 183 31.68 -16.93 -80.28
CA LYS A 183 30.23 -17.07 -80.25
C LYS A 183 29.79 -17.38 -78.82
N ASN A 184 29.07 -16.45 -78.20
CA ASN A 184 28.41 -16.65 -76.92
C ASN A 184 27.01 -17.20 -77.17
N THR A 185 26.81 -18.49 -76.94
CA THR A 185 25.48 -19.10 -77.01
C THR A 185 24.81 -19.01 -75.62
N PRO A 186 23.61 -18.42 -75.50
CA PRO A 186 22.90 -18.40 -74.23
C PRO A 186 22.54 -19.84 -73.81
N LEU A 187 22.67 -20.13 -72.52
CA LEU A 187 22.34 -21.45 -71.95
C LEU A 187 20.85 -21.62 -71.65
N TYR A 188 20.13 -20.50 -71.54
CA TYR A 188 18.70 -20.43 -71.28
C TYR A 188 18.08 -19.39 -72.20
N ASN A 189 16.82 -19.56 -72.55
CA ASN A 189 16.04 -18.51 -73.21
C ASN A 189 15.14 -17.76 -72.21
N LEU A 190 14.54 -16.64 -72.65
CA LEU A 190 13.72 -15.80 -71.78
C LEU A 190 12.43 -16.49 -71.32
N GLU A 191 11.83 -17.34 -72.17
CA GLU A 191 10.61 -18.08 -71.86
C GLU A 191 10.87 -19.15 -70.79
N GLU A 192 11.98 -19.90 -70.90
CA GLU A 192 12.44 -20.87 -69.88
C GLU A 192 12.68 -20.20 -68.52
N LEU A 193 13.33 -19.04 -68.51
CA LEU A 193 13.55 -18.28 -67.27
C LEU A 193 12.22 -17.75 -66.71
N GLN A 194 11.32 -17.25 -67.55
CA GLN A 194 10.01 -16.77 -67.09
C GLN A 194 9.18 -17.90 -66.47
N GLN A 195 9.14 -19.08 -67.10
CA GLN A 195 8.46 -20.26 -66.54
C GLN A 195 9.05 -20.69 -65.20
N LEU A 196 10.39 -20.69 -65.08
CA LEU A 196 11.06 -20.98 -63.80
C LEU A 196 10.69 -19.95 -62.73
N GLN A 197 10.64 -18.66 -63.06
CA GLN A 197 10.24 -17.61 -62.12
C GLN A 197 8.80 -17.83 -61.61
N GLU A 198 7.88 -18.15 -62.50
CA GLU A 198 6.47 -18.40 -62.17
C GLU A 198 6.31 -19.63 -61.26
N GLN A 199 7.05 -20.71 -61.53
CA GLN A 199 7.10 -21.91 -60.68
C GLN A 199 7.63 -21.58 -59.29
N LEU A 200 8.77 -20.91 -59.20
CA LEU A 200 9.37 -20.53 -57.91
C LEU A 200 8.46 -19.59 -57.12
N LEU A 201 7.78 -18.65 -57.78
CA LEU A 201 6.79 -17.78 -57.15
C LEU A 201 5.59 -18.57 -56.60
N ALA A 202 5.14 -19.61 -57.31
CA ALA A 202 4.06 -20.47 -56.84
C ALA A 202 4.49 -21.29 -55.62
N GLU A 203 5.66 -21.93 -55.67
CA GLU A 203 6.23 -22.68 -54.55
C GLU A 203 6.47 -21.79 -53.32
N HIS A 204 7.03 -20.60 -53.52
CA HIS A 204 7.22 -19.62 -52.45
C HIS A 204 5.90 -19.27 -51.77
N ARG A 205 4.84 -18.99 -52.55
CA ARG A 205 3.51 -18.69 -51.98
C ARG A 205 2.94 -19.86 -51.18
N GLN A 206 3.17 -21.09 -51.62
CA GLN A 206 2.75 -22.28 -50.87
C GLN A 206 3.46 -22.37 -49.51
N PHE A 207 4.80 -22.31 -49.49
CA PHE A 207 5.55 -22.39 -48.25
C PHE A 207 5.29 -21.20 -47.32
N GLU A 208 5.12 -19.99 -47.87
CA GLU A 208 4.68 -18.82 -47.09
C GLU A 208 3.30 -19.04 -46.45
N SER A 209 2.36 -19.66 -47.16
CA SER A 209 1.05 -20.00 -46.59
C SER A 209 1.18 -20.97 -45.42
N GLU A 210 2.05 -21.97 -45.52
CA GLU A 210 2.33 -22.92 -44.44
C GLU A 210 2.96 -22.22 -43.23
N VAL A 211 3.96 -21.37 -43.43
CA VAL A 211 4.58 -20.56 -42.36
C VAL A 211 3.53 -19.67 -41.68
N ASN A 212 2.67 -19.03 -42.46
CA ASN A 212 1.61 -18.14 -41.93
C ASN A 212 0.55 -18.91 -41.14
N PHE A 213 0.24 -20.16 -41.53
CA PHE A 213 -0.65 -21.03 -40.77
C PHE A 213 -0.10 -21.31 -39.36
N TYR A 214 1.18 -21.67 -39.23
CA TYR A 214 1.80 -21.87 -37.91
C TYR A 214 1.91 -20.57 -37.11
N LYS A 215 2.22 -19.44 -37.75
CA LYS A 215 2.18 -18.12 -37.10
C LYS A 215 0.79 -17.76 -36.59
N ALA A 216 -0.27 -18.14 -37.30
CA ALA A 216 -1.65 -17.93 -36.85
C ALA A 216 -1.96 -18.79 -35.61
N LYS A 217 -1.62 -20.09 -35.63
CA LYS A 217 -1.75 -20.96 -34.46
C LYS A 217 -0.95 -20.44 -33.25
N PHE A 218 0.26 -19.94 -33.47
CA PHE A 218 1.05 -19.32 -32.40
C PHE A 218 0.34 -18.11 -31.79
N ARG A 219 -0.28 -17.24 -32.60
CA ARG A 219 -1.07 -16.11 -32.08
C ARG A 219 -2.27 -16.56 -31.25
N GLU A 220 -2.92 -17.66 -31.62
CA GLU A 220 -4.00 -18.26 -30.81
C GLU A 220 -3.48 -18.74 -29.46
N ALA A 221 -2.34 -19.43 -29.45
CA ALA A 221 -1.67 -19.85 -28.21
C ALA A 221 -1.28 -18.64 -27.35
N GLU A 222 -0.68 -17.61 -27.95
CA GLU A 222 -0.31 -16.36 -27.27
C GLU A 222 -1.54 -15.68 -26.62
N ASN A 223 -2.67 -15.64 -27.32
CA ASN A 223 -3.92 -15.10 -26.78
C ASN A 223 -4.44 -15.94 -25.60
N LYS A 224 -4.33 -17.27 -25.68
CA LYS A 224 -4.71 -18.15 -24.57
C LYS A 224 -3.86 -17.87 -23.33
N HIS A 225 -2.54 -17.75 -23.50
CA HIS A 225 -1.61 -17.38 -22.42
C HIS A 225 -1.93 -16.00 -21.81
N LYS A 226 -2.36 -15.02 -22.62
CA LYS A 226 -2.82 -13.72 -22.13
C LYS A 226 -4.10 -13.84 -21.29
N ILE A 227 -5.04 -14.68 -21.70
CA ILE A 227 -6.27 -14.96 -20.92
C ILE A 227 -5.91 -15.64 -19.60
N GLU A 228 -5.04 -16.65 -19.62
CA GLU A 228 -4.56 -17.36 -18.43
C GLU A 228 -3.86 -16.39 -17.46
N TYR A 229 -3.03 -15.47 -17.97
CA TYR A 229 -2.41 -14.40 -17.18
C TYR A 229 -3.45 -13.53 -16.46
N GLU A 230 -4.49 -13.05 -17.16
CA GLU A 230 -5.51 -12.20 -16.53
C GLU A 230 -6.35 -12.97 -15.51
N GLN A 231 -6.66 -14.25 -15.78
CA GLN A 231 -7.36 -15.11 -14.83
C GLN A 231 -6.55 -15.31 -13.54
N GLU A 232 -5.27 -15.64 -13.68
CA GLU A 232 -4.40 -15.87 -12.52
C GLU A 232 -4.13 -14.57 -11.75
N LYS A 233 -3.96 -13.46 -12.45
CA LYS A 233 -3.87 -12.12 -11.85
C LYS A 233 -5.11 -11.82 -10.99
N GLN A 234 -6.30 -12.02 -11.56
CA GLN A 234 -7.57 -11.78 -10.86
C GLN A 234 -7.71 -12.69 -9.64
N ARG A 235 -7.31 -13.97 -9.76
CA ARG A 235 -7.31 -14.93 -8.64
C ARG A 235 -6.41 -14.47 -7.50
N LEU A 236 -5.18 -14.06 -7.80
CA LEU A 236 -4.21 -13.56 -6.81
C LEU A 236 -4.67 -12.25 -6.17
N GLU A 237 -5.24 -11.33 -6.95
CA GLU A 237 -5.81 -10.09 -6.43
C GLU A 237 -6.98 -10.36 -5.48
N GLN A 238 -7.87 -11.29 -5.82
CA GLN A 238 -8.98 -11.69 -4.96
C GLN A 238 -8.51 -12.39 -3.68
N GLU A 239 -7.53 -13.28 -3.77
CA GLU A 239 -6.94 -13.97 -2.63
C GLU A 239 -6.29 -12.97 -1.67
N ARG A 240 -5.48 -12.05 -2.22
CA ARG A 240 -4.86 -10.96 -1.46
C ARG A 240 -5.91 -10.08 -0.80
N GLN A 241 -6.93 -9.64 -1.53
CA GLN A 241 -7.98 -8.77 -0.99
C GLN A 241 -8.77 -9.47 0.12
N THR A 242 -9.05 -10.76 -0.03
CA THR A 242 -9.72 -11.56 1.01
C THR A 242 -8.88 -11.59 2.28
N LYS A 243 -7.57 -11.84 2.17
CA LYS A 243 -6.64 -11.84 3.30
C LYS A 243 -6.54 -10.48 3.97
N VAL A 244 -6.43 -9.40 3.20
CA VAL A 244 -6.45 -8.03 3.72
C VAL A 244 -7.74 -7.76 4.48
N ASN A 245 -8.90 -8.07 3.91
CA ASN A 245 -10.19 -7.85 4.55
C ASN A 245 -10.32 -8.62 5.87
N GLN A 246 -9.92 -9.90 5.88
CA GLN A 246 -9.96 -10.72 7.09
C GLN A 246 -9.09 -10.13 8.21
N LEU A 247 -7.85 -9.75 7.89
CA LEU A 247 -6.92 -9.15 8.86
C LEU A 247 -7.37 -7.77 9.34
N VAL A 248 -7.94 -6.94 8.46
CA VAL A 248 -8.53 -5.65 8.83
C VAL A 248 -9.65 -5.85 9.84
N VAL A 249 -10.57 -6.80 9.58
CA VAL A 249 -11.66 -7.13 10.51
C VAL A 249 -11.09 -7.60 11.85
N GLU A 250 -10.17 -8.57 11.85
CA GLU A 250 -9.57 -9.11 13.07
C GLU A 250 -8.90 -8.02 13.93
N LYS A 251 -8.03 -7.21 13.32
CA LYS A 251 -7.32 -6.14 14.03
C LYS A 251 -8.25 -5.04 14.50
N THR A 252 -9.23 -4.66 13.68
CA THR A 252 -10.23 -3.64 14.06
C THR A 252 -11.05 -4.12 15.26
N THR A 253 -11.52 -5.36 15.25
CA THR A 253 -12.27 -5.94 16.38
C THR A 253 -11.41 -5.98 17.65
N LYS A 254 -10.15 -6.39 17.54
CA LYS A 254 -9.21 -6.40 18.68
C LYS A 254 -8.97 -5.00 19.24
N LEU A 255 -8.70 -4.02 18.39
CA LEU A 255 -8.47 -2.63 18.81
C LEU A 255 -9.75 -1.98 19.38
N ALA A 256 -10.92 -2.26 18.80
CA ALA A 256 -12.20 -1.77 19.30
C ALA A 256 -12.47 -2.30 20.73
N LYS A 257 -12.21 -3.58 20.98
CA LYS A 257 -12.32 -4.17 22.32
C LYS A 257 -11.39 -3.50 23.33
N ILE A 258 -10.12 -3.28 22.95
CA ILE A 258 -9.16 -2.58 23.81
C ILE A 258 -9.62 -1.14 24.09
N LYS A 259 -10.14 -0.44 23.08
CA LYS A 259 -10.69 0.92 23.23
C LYS A 259 -11.87 0.96 24.20
N GLU A 260 -12.78 -0.01 24.10
CA GLU A 260 -13.89 -0.13 25.04
C GLU A 260 -13.40 -0.39 26.48
N GLU A 261 -12.44 -1.29 26.66
CA GLU A 261 -11.83 -1.56 27.96
C GLU A 261 -11.21 -0.29 28.58
N VAL A 262 -10.42 0.46 27.80
CA VAL A 262 -9.80 1.71 28.25
C VAL A 262 -10.85 2.79 28.53
N ALA A 263 -11.88 2.91 27.69
CA ALA A 263 -12.98 3.85 27.92
C ALA A 263 -13.71 3.58 29.24
N ASN A 264 -13.79 2.31 29.65
CA ASN A 264 -14.40 1.86 30.90
C ASN A 264 -13.50 1.96 32.13
N PHE A 265 -12.22 2.32 31.98
CA PHE A 265 -11.33 2.55 33.13
C PHE A 265 -11.89 3.65 34.05
N ARG A 266 -11.89 3.35 35.35
CA ARG A 266 -12.26 4.26 36.43
C ARG A 266 -11.00 4.75 37.14
N ILE A 267 -10.94 6.04 37.46
CA ILE A 267 -9.82 6.65 38.16
C ILE A 267 -9.90 6.26 39.63
N ILE A 268 -8.83 5.64 40.15
CA ILE A 268 -8.73 5.23 41.55
C ILE A 268 -8.79 6.47 42.43
N ILE A 269 -9.57 6.41 43.51
CA ILE A 269 -9.56 7.39 44.59
C ILE A 269 -8.48 6.95 45.58
N PRO A 270 -7.37 7.69 45.77
CA PRO A 270 -6.37 7.32 46.76
C PRO A 270 -6.98 7.39 48.16
N HIS A 271 -6.72 6.38 49.00
CA HIS A 271 -7.27 6.31 50.37
C HIS A 271 -6.99 7.59 51.18
N LYS A 272 -5.85 8.24 50.96
CA LYS A 272 -5.48 9.50 51.63
C LYS A 272 -6.44 10.66 51.34
N TYR A 273 -7.15 10.63 50.21
CA TYR A 273 -8.01 11.72 49.72
C TYR A 273 -9.48 11.33 49.65
N GLU A 274 -9.84 10.17 50.19
CA GLU A 274 -11.17 9.59 50.01
C GLU A 274 -12.25 10.46 50.65
N THR A 275 -12.00 10.99 51.84
CA THR A 275 -12.94 11.88 52.55
C THR A 275 -13.16 13.17 51.77
N GLU A 276 -12.09 13.87 51.40
CA GLU A 276 -12.15 15.14 50.70
C GLU A 276 -12.85 15.00 49.34
N ILE A 277 -12.54 13.94 48.59
CA ILE A 277 -13.17 13.68 47.29
C ILE A 277 -14.66 13.36 47.46
N LYS A 278 -15.04 12.56 48.46
CA LYS A 278 -16.46 12.25 48.73
C LYS A 278 -17.25 13.50 49.12
N GLU A 279 -16.71 14.37 49.97
CA GLU A 279 -17.37 15.63 50.35
C GLU A 279 -17.58 16.56 49.14
N LEU A 280 -16.58 16.63 48.24
CA LEU A 280 -16.67 17.42 47.00
C LEU A 280 -17.71 16.86 46.02
N LEU A 281 -17.98 15.55 46.05
CA LEU A 281 -18.99 14.87 45.25
C LEU A 281 -20.40 14.98 45.85
N GLN A 282 -20.55 14.89 47.18
CA GLN A 282 -21.85 14.89 47.88
C GLN A 282 -22.63 16.22 47.79
N LYS A 283 -22.02 17.29 47.28
CA LYS A 283 -22.76 18.52 46.92
C LYS A 283 -23.52 18.41 45.60
N GLU A 284 -23.48 17.25 44.93
CA GLU A 284 -24.57 16.79 44.07
C GLU A 284 -25.72 16.29 44.93
N GLY A 285 -26.95 16.75 44.66
CA GLY A 285 -28.11 15.98 45.09
C GLY A 285 -28.00 14.53 44.61
N SER A 286 -27.89 13.60 45.55
CA SER A 286 -28.14 12.16 45.40
C SER A 286 -27.43 11.44 44.25
N ILE A 287 -26.15 11.09 44.39
CA ILE A 287 -25.55 9.96 43.65
C ILE A 287 -24.96 8.95 44.64
N SER A 288 -25.57 7.76 44.68
CA SER A 288 -25.09 6.62 45.46
C SER A 288 -23.90 5.99 44.74
N ILE A 289 -22.72 6.06 45.37
CA ILE A 289 -21.53 5.33 44.94
C ILE A 289 -21.74 3.87 45.34
N LYS A 290 -21.94 2.99 44.35
CA LYS A 290 -21.83 1.54 44.52
C LYS A 290 -20.39 1.09 44.26
#